data_AF-A0A804LHZ4-F1
#
_entry.id   AF-A0A804LHZ4-F1
#
_cell.length_a   1.000
_cell.length_b   1.000
_cell.length_c   1.000
_cell.angle_alpha   90.00
_cell.angle_beta   90.00
_cell.angle_gamma   90.00
#
_symmetry.space_group_name_H-M   'P 1'
#
loop_
_entity.id
_entity.type
_entity.pdbx_description
1 polymer ?
#
loop_
_entity_poly.entity_id
_entity_poly.type
_entity_poly.pdbx_seq_one_letter_code
_entity_poly.pdbx_strand_id
1 'polypeptide(L)'
;MSRLASGLQRLRRSSSQWEVLWSALASCGLVLFSQLAVAMVPRLVFIAAIVLGRLWRRFIGVAASAPLFVLFNILLLWGVYVFVIRRETSSLLDMLINAECALLLWGFYRILSGDPGIVACDSSYLEEAGCKDFVEAIYSSEKLPMLSRVRQCTWCKANIRGYDHHCPAFGTCIGQKNHRLFMALLTGFVVAESTYTMCSTKYITRCISSGTIRSENPVSLNIVISTTLFSILQVLWQIVFLMWHIYCICFNIKTDEWINWKKYPEFQMKEQPRSDSEVKFVNPYDKGMLCNIREFLKPE
;
A
#
# COMPACT_ATOMS: atom_id res chain seq x y z
N MET A 1 -51.87 -7.69 62.15
CA MET A 1 -51.96 -7.09 60.80
C MET A 1 -50.66 -6.38 60.35
N SER A 2 -49.77 -5.92 61.23
CA SER A 2 -48.54 -5.19 60.85
C SER A 2 -47.41 -6.04 60.22
N ARG A 3 -47.29 -7.33 60.58
CA ARG A 3 -46.24 -8.23 60.05
C ARG A 3 -46.47 -8.71 58.61
N LEU A 4 -47.73 -8.77 58.16
CA LEU A 4 -48.08 -9.12 56.78
C LEU A 4 -47.82 -7.95 55.81
N ALA A 5 -48.09 -6.72 56.25
CA ALA A 5 -47.85 -5.51 55.46
C ALA A 5 -46.34 -5.27 55.22
N SER A 6 -45.48 -5.56 56.20
CA SER A 6 -44.02 -5.44 56.05
C SER A 6 -43.42 -6.54 55.14
N GLY A 7 -43.99 -7.75 55.17
CA GLY A 7 -43.61 -8.84 54.26
C GLY A 7 -43.96 -8.54 52.80
N LEU A 8 -45.16 -8.02 52.54
CA LEU A 8 -45.60 -7.61 51.20
C LEU A 8 -44.82 -6.42 50.64
N GLN A 9 -44.47 -5.43 51.48
CA GLN A 9 -43.58 -4.33 51.08
C GLN A 9 -42.16 -4.82 50.75
N ARG A 10 -41.63 -5.79 51.49
CA ARG A 10 -40.29 -6.35 51.25
C ARG A 10 -40.24 -7.19 49.96
N LEU A 11 -41.29 -7.97 49.66
CA LEU A 11 -41.44 -8.70 48.39
C LEU A 11 -41.63 -7.75 47.20
N ARG A 12 -42.43 -6.68 47.34
CA ARG A 12 -42.62 -5.66 46.30
C ARG A 12 -41.32 -4.89 46.00
N ARG A 13 -40.52 -4.61 47.03
CA ARG A 13 -39.21 -3.93 46.89
C ARG A 13 -38.18 -4.84 46.21
N SER A 14 -38.16 -6.13 46.55
CA SER A 14 -37.30 -7.14 45.91
C SER A 14 -37.65 -7.35 44.43
N SER A 15 -38.94 -7.43 44.08
CA SER A 15 -39.40 -7.49 42.68
C SER A 15 -38.98 -6.24 41.90
N SER A 16 -39.13 -5.04 42.47
CA SER A 16 -38.71 -3.80 41.78
C SER A 16 -37.19 -3.70 41.55
N GLN A 17 -36.38 -4.25 42.46
CA GLN A 17 -34.93 -4.28 42.29
C GLN A 17 -34.49 -5.24 41.18
N TRP A 18 -35.18 -6.37 41.03
CA TRP A 18 -34.97 -7.31 39.94
C TRP A 18 -35.35 -6.73 38.58
N GLU A 19 -36.46 -5.99 38.49
CA GLU A 19 -36.87 -5.31 37.25
C GLU A 19 -35.87 -4.22 36.83
N VAL A 20 -35.33 -3.45 37.78
CA VAL A 20 -34.30 -2.43 37.51
C VAL A 20 -32.99 -3.07 37.09
N LEU A 21 -32.58 -4.18 37.74
CA LEU A 21 -31.39 -4.92 37.37
C LEU A 21 -31.53 -5.55 35.97
N TRP A 22 -32.69 -6.13 35.66
CA TRP A 22 -32.99 -6.71 34.36
C TRP A 22 -33.03 -5.65 33.26
N SER A 23 -33.62 -4.49 33.52
CA SER A 23 -33.64 -3.35 32.61
C SER A 23 -32.23 -2.79 32.35
N ALA A 24 -31.38 -2.74 33.39
CA ALA A 24 -29.98 -2.33 33.25
C ALA A 24 -29.15 -3.35 32.45
N LEU A 25 -29.37 -4.66 32.68
CA LEU A 25 -28.71 -5.73 31.93
C LEU A 25 -29.17 -5.79 30.47
N ALA A 26 -30.47 -5.60 30.21
CA ALA A 26 -31.02 -5.54 28.86
C ALA A 26 -30.49 -4.30 28.10
N SER A 27 -30.44 -3.14 28.75
CA SER A 27 -29.86 -1.91 28.18
C SER A 27 -28.37 -2.07 27.88
N CYS A 28 -27.61 -2.68 28.80
CA CYS A 28 -26.19 -2.99 28.61
C CYS A 28 -25.99 -3.99 27.45
N GLY A 29 -26.83 -5.02 27.36
CA GLY A 29 -26.85 -5.98 26.26
C GLY A 29 -27.17 -5.34 24.91
N LEU A 30 -28.14 -4.43 24.85
CA LEU A 30 -28.48 -3.67 23.65
C LEU A 30 -27.35 -2.73 23.22
N VAL A 31 -26.68 -2.08 24.16
CA VAL A 31 -25.51 -1.24 23.88
C VAL A 31 -24.37 -2.10 23.35
N LEU A 32 -24.04 -3.21 23.99
CA LEU A 32 -22.99 -4.13 23.51
C LEU A 32 -23.33 -4.71 22.14
N PHE A 33 -24.58 -5.09 21.90
CA PHE A 33 -25.04 -5.59 20.60
C PHE A 33 -24.96 -4.51 19.51
N SER A 34 -25.31 -3.26 19.83
CA SER A 34 -25.19 -2.13 18.90
C SER A 34 -23.73 -1.81 18.56
N GLN A 35 -22.82 -1.87 19.54
CA GLN A 35 -21.39 -1.67 19.34
C GLN A 35 -20.75 -2.81 18.54
N LEU A 36 -21.17 -4.05 18.79
CA LEU A 36 -20.81 -5.21 17.97
C LEU A 36 -21.34 -5.08 16.55
N ALA A 37 -22.60 -4.68 16.36
CA ALA A 37 -23.19 -4.47 15.04
C ALA A 37 -22.46 -3.37 14.26
N VAL A 38 -22.13 -2.24 14.90
CA VAL A 38 -21.36 -1.15 14.28
C VAL A 38 -19.91 -1.59 13.98
N ALA A 39 -19.29 -2.44 14.81
CA ALA A 39 -17.98 -3.03 14.51
C ALA A 39 -18.03 -4.11 13.41
N MET A 40 -19.19 -4.74 13.22
CA MET A 40 -19.43 -5.70 12.13
C MET A 40 -19.65 -5.00 10.79
N VAL A 41 -20.13 -3.74 10.74
CA VAL A 41 -20.30 -3.01 9.48
C VAL A 41 -18.97 -2.83 8.72
N PRO A 42 -17.87 -2.33 9.32
CA PRO A 42 -16.55 -2.31 8.67
C PRO A 42 -16.05 -3.70 8.27
N ARG A 43 -16.31 -4.73 9.09
CA ARG A 43 -15.92 -6.12 8.78
C ARG A 43 -16.71 -6.70 7.61
N LEU A 44 -18.00 -6.44 7.54
CA LEU A 44 -18.89 -6.87 6.46
C LEU A 44 -18.62 -6.07 5.18
N VAL A 45 -18.31 -4.78 5.28
CA VAL A 45 -17.84 -3.97 4.15
C VAL A 45 -16.48 -4.46 3.67
N PHE A 46 -15.56 -4.82 4.57
CA PHE A 46 -14.27 -5.39 4.23
C PHE A 46 -14.40 -6.78 3.59
N ILE A 47 -15.25 -7.66 4.13
CA ILE A 47 -15.55 -8.97 3.55
C ILE A 47 -16.28 -8.81 2.22
N ALA A 48 -17.24 -7.90 2.11
CA ALA A 48 -17.93 -7.59 0.85
C ALA A 48 -16.94 -7.01 -0.17
N ALA A 49 -16.01 -6.14 0.21
CA ALA A 49 -14.94 -5.65 -0.65
C ALA A 49 -13.98 -6.78 -1.08
N ILE A 50 -13.68 -7.74 -0.21
CA ILE A 50 -12.91 -8.94 -0.56
C ILE A 50 -13.69 -9.81 -1.53
N VAL A 51 -14.99 -10.05 -1.29
CA VAL A 51 -15.85 -10.93 -2.11
C VAL A 51 -16.16 -10.29 -3.46
N LEU A 52 -16.62 -9.03 -3.49
CA LEU A 52 -16.76 -8.25 -4.72
C LEU A 52 -15.41 -8.10 -5.42
N GLY A 53 -14.32 -7.89 -4.70
CA GLY A 53 -12.98 -7.88 -5.28
C GLY A 53 -12.58 -9.22 -5.88
N ARG A 54 -12.97 -10.36 -5.29
CA ARG A 54 -12.78 -11.72 -5.86
C ARG A 54 -13.64 -11.92 -7.12
N LEU A 55 -14.88 -11.42 -7.11
CA LEU A 55 -15.79 -11.48 -8.25
C LEU A 55 -15.29 -10.61 -9.40
N TRP A 56 -14.90 -9.36 -9.14
CA TRP A 56 -14.35 -8.44 -10.12
C TRP A 56 -12.99 -8.87 -10.65
N ARG A 57 -12.13 -9.49 -9.81
CA ARG A 57 -10.90 -10.16 -10.29
C ARG A 57 -11.17 -11.21 -11.37
N ARG A 58 -12.34 -11.86 -11.33
CA ARG A 58 -12.74 -12.89 -12.30
C ARG A 58 -13.29 -12.30 -13.60
N PHE A 59 -13.83 -11.08 -13.57
CA PHE A 59 -14.41 -10.40 -14.74
C PHE A 59 -13.44 -9.43 -15.44
N ILE A 60 -12.58 -8.74 -14.70
CA ILE A 60 -11.72 -7.65 -15.23
C ILE A 60 -10.28 -8.15 -15.51
N GLY A 61 -9.97 -9.40 -15.12
CA GLY A 61 -8.60 -9.89 -15.08
C GLY A 61 -7.84 -9.32 -13.88
N VAL A 62 -7.02 -10.16 -13.25
CA VAL A 62 -6.29 -9.80 -12.01
C VAL A 62 -5.42 -8.56 -12.19
N ALA A 63 -4.85 -8.35 -13.39
CA ALA A 63 -3.92 -7.27 -13.70
C ALA A 63 -4.56 -5.86 -13.70
N ALA A 64 -5.82 -5.72 -14.13
CA ALA A 64 -6.49 -4.40 -14.17
C ALA A 64 -7.19 -4.04 -12.85
N SER A 65 -7.42 -5.01 -11.95
CA SER A 65 -8.14 -4.78 -10.69
C SER A 65 -7.35 -3.98 -9.65
N ALA A 66 -6.02 -4.14 -9.60
CA ALA A 66 -5.18 -3.50 -8.59
C ALA A 66 -4.93 -2.00 -8.86
N PRO A 67 -4.62 -1.56 -10.09
CA PRO A 67 -4.53 -0.13 -10.40
C PRO A 67 -5.85 0.62 -10.16
N LEU A 68 -6.98 0.01 -10.53
CA LEU A 68 -8.30 0.59 -10.25
C LEU A 68 -8.55 0.76 -8.74
N PHE A 69 -8.07 -0.17 -7.91
CA PHE A 69 -8.16 -0.04 -6.46
C PHE A 69 -7.34 1.15 -5.92
N VAL A 70 -6.12 1.35 -6.44
CA VAL A 70 -5.28 2.51 -6.08
C VAL A 70 -5.96 3.81 -6.48
N LEU A 71 -6.47 3.91 -7.72
CA LEU A 71 -7.21 5.08 -8.18
C LEU A 71 -8.44 5.36 -7.33
N PHE A 72 -9.25 4.32 -7.06
CA PHE A 72 -10.43 4.44 -6.21
C PHE A 72 -10.05 4.93 -4.81
N ASN A 73 -8.95 4.45 -4.24
CA ASN A 73 -8.50 4.88 -2.92
C ASN A 73 -8.10 6.37 -2.90
N ILE A 74 -7.33 6.85 -3.89
CA ILE A 74 -7.00 8.28 -4.03
C ILE A 74 -8.29 9.12 -4.02
N LEU A 75 -9.24 8.75 -4.89
CA LEU A 75 -10.50 9.47 -5.04
C LEU A 75 -11.39 9.37 -3.79
N LEU A 76 -11.37 8.23 -3.08
CA LEU A 76 -12.12 8.04 -1.84
C LEU A 76 -11.59 8.93 -0.73
N LEU A 77 -10.27 8.94 -0.49
CA LEU A 77 -9.68 9.79 0.55
C LEU A 77 -9.90 11.28 0.24
N TRP A 78 -9.67 11.69 -1.01
CA TRP A 78 -9.94 13.06 -1.45
C TRP A 78 -11.44 13.42 -1.35
N GLY A 79 -12.34 12.51 -1.73
CA GLY A 79 -13.78 12.71 -1.63
C GLY A 79 -14.24 12.88 -0.19
N VAL A 80 -13.82 12.01 0.72
CA VAL A 80 -14.13 12.13 2.16
C VAL A 80 -13.55 13.44 2.72
N TYR A 81 -12.34 13.81 2.30
CA TYR A 81 -11.77 15.10 2.66
C TYR A 81 -12.67 16.27 2.21
N VAL A 82 -12.97 16.38 0.91
CA VAL A 82 -13.72 17.50 0.34
C VAL A 82 -15.14 17.62 0.91
N PHE A 83 -15.85 16.50 1.05
CA PHE A 83 -17.26 16.52 1.44
C PHE A 83 -17.50 16.52 2.95
N VAL A 84 -16.55 16.03 3.76
CA VAL A 84 -16.72 15.88 5.22
C VAL A 84 -15.75 16.73 6.01
N ILE A 85 -14.44 16.64 5.73
CA ILE A 85 -13.39 17.20 6.59
C ILE A 85 -13.07 18.67 6.26
N ARG A 86 -13.18 19.06 4.99
CA ARG A 86 -12.69 20.34 4.44
C ARG A 86 -13.14 21.58 5.18
N ARG A 87 -14.39 21.60 5.67
CA ARG A 87 -14.97 22.75 6.40
C ARG A 87 -14.15 23.16 7.63
N GLU A 88 -13.38 22.22 8.17
CA GLU A 88 -12.63 22.39 9.42
C GLU A 88 -11.12 22.54 9.20
N THR A 89 -10.68 22.64 7.93
CA THR A 89 -9.26 22.78 7.59
C THR A 89 -8.91 24.21 7.18
N SER A 90 -7.69 24.66 7.52
CA SER A 90 -7.16 25.94 7.08
C SER A 90 -6.98 25.98 5.55
N SER A 91 -7.02 27.17 4.96
CA SER A 91 -6.87 27.36 3.51
C SER A 91 -5.55 26.80 2.96
N LEU A 92 -4.45 26.95 3.71
CA LEU A 92 -3.14 26.39 3.33
C LEU A 92 -3.18 24.86 3.25
N LEU A 93 -3.82 24.20 4.22
CA LEU A 93 -3.93 22.74 4.28
C LEU A 93 -4.89 22.21 3.21
N ASP A 94 -5.95 22.95 2.90
CA ASP A 94 -6.84 22.66 1.77
C ASP A 94 -6.09 22.73 0.43
N MET A 95 -5.30 23.78 0.20
CA MET A 95 -4.46 23.87 -1.01
C MET A 95 -3.46 22.71 -1.09
N LEU A 96 -2.83 22.34 0.03
CA LEU A 96 -1.88 21.24 0.09
C LEU A 96 -2.52 19.90 -0.30
N ILE A 97 -3.66 19.54 0.31
CA ILE A 97 -4.33 18.25 0.05
C ILE A 97 -4.83 18.16 -1.40
N ASN A 98 -5.36 19.27 -1.94
CA ASN A 98 -5.77 19.30 -3.34
C ASN A 98 -4.57 19.16 -4.29
N ALA A 99 -3.43 19.79 -3.96
CA ALA A 99 -2.20 19.64 -4.73
C ALA A 99 -1.63 18.22 -4.65
N GLU A 100 -1.58 17.62 -3.45
CA GLU A 100 -1.17 16.22 -3.24
C GLU A 100 -2.03 15.27 -4.08
N CYS A 101 -3.37 15.40 -4.03
CA CYS A 101 -4.29 14.60 -4.83
C CYS A 101 -4.05 14.78 -6.34
N ALA A 102 -3.90 16.02 -6.82
CA ALA A 102 -3.65 16.29 -8.23
C ALA A 102 -2.31 15.69 -8.71
N LEU A 103 -1.25 15.82 -7.90
CA LEU A 103 0.06 15.24 -8.20
C LEU A 103 0.04 13.71 -8.20
N LEU A 104 -0.69 13.09 -7.26
CA LEU A 104 -0.87 11.64 -7.24
C LEU A 104 -1.64 11.15 -8.47
N LEU A 105 -2.75 11.79 -8.84
CA LEU A 105 -3.51 11.42 -10.04
C LEU A 105 -2.68 11.58 -11.32
N TRP A 106 -1.95 12.69 -11.44
CA TRP A 106 -1.06 12.94 -12.56
C TRP A 106 0.06 11.90 -12.62
N GLY A 107 0.76 11.66 -11.52
CA GLY A 107 1.84 10.68 -11.46
C GLY A 107 1.33 9.26 -11.73
N PHE A 108 0.15 8.90 -11.20
CA PHE A 108 -0.49 7.61 -11.42
C PHE A 108 -0.81 7.38 -12.90
N TYR A 109 -1.36 8.39 -13.59
CA TYR A 109 -1.55 8.33 -15.04
C TYR A 109 -0.22 8.16 -15.79
N ARG A 110 0.82 8.90 -15.37
CA ARG A 110 2.15 8.88 -16.01
C ARG A 110 2.86 7.53 -15.84
N ILE A 111 2.74 6.88 -14.68
CA ILE A 111 3.39 5.58 -14.46
C ILE A 111 2.66 4.47 -15.20
N LEU A 112 1.33 4.52 -15.28
CA LEU A 112 0.51 3.57 -16.04
C LEU A 112 0.78 3.63 -17.54
N SER A 113 0.91 4.84 -18.07
CA SER A 113 1.09 5.08 -19.50
C SER A 113 2.57 5.13 -19.92
N GLY A 114 3.48 5.05 -18.96
CA GLY A 114 4.91 5.22 -19.18
C GLY A 114 5.59 3.92 -19.60
N ASP A 115 6.62 4.05 -20.44
CA ASP A 115 7.52 2.93 -20.77
C ASP A 115 8.41 2.62 -19.55
N PRO A 116 8.38 1.40 -19.00
CA PRO A 116 9.26 1.00 -17.89
C PRO A 116 10.72 0.79 -18.34
N GLY A 117 11.01 0.82 -19.64
CA GLY A 117 12.29 0.48 -20.23
C GLY A 117 12.22 -0.84 -20.99
N ILE A 118 11.17 -1.04 -21.79
CA ILE A 118 11.01 -2.23 -22.63
C ILE A 118 12.13 -2.26 -23.67
N VAL A 119 12.81 -3.40 -23.77
CA VAL A 119 13.84 -3.67 -24.77
C VAL A 119 13.30 -4.65 -25.79
N ALA A 120 13.16 -4.22 -27.04
CA ALA A 120 12.96 -5.12 -28.16
C ALA A 120 14.28 -5.87 -28.41
N CYS A 121 14.23 -7.20 -28.42
CA CYS A 121 15.41 -8.00 -28.71
C CYS A 121 15.29 -8.52 -30.13
N ASP A 122 16.01 -7.91 -31.07
CA ASP A 122 16.09 -8.41 -32.44
C ASP A 122 17.05 -9.60 -32.51
N SER A 123 16.75 -10.57 -33.38
CA SER A 123 17.56 -11.78 -33.58
C SER A 123 19.00 -11.47 -34.00
N SER A 124 19.21 -10.32 -34.66
CA SER A 124 20.53 -9.82 -35.05
C SER A 124 21.47 -9.62 -33.87
N TYR A 125 20.98 -9.18 -32.70
CA TYR A 125 21.81 -8.99 -31.51
C TYR A 125 22.26 -10.32 -30.88
N LEU A 126 21.44 -11.37 -31.01
CA LEU A 126 21.78 -12.72 -30.53
C LEU A 126 22.82 -13.39 -31.43
N GLU A 127 22.67 -13.21 -32.75
CA GLU A 127 23.64 -13.67 -33.75
C GLU A 127 24.99 -12.96 -33.58
N GLU A 128 25.00 -11.64 -33.39
CA GLU A 128 26.22 -10.85 -33.18
C GLU A 128 26.91 -11.18 -31.84
N ALA A 129 26.14 -11.55 -30.81
CA ALA A 129 26.67 -12.01 -29.52
C ALA A 129 27.10 -13.50 -29.49
N GLY A 130 26.79 -14.26 -30.55
CA GLY A 130 27.06 -15.69 -30.63
C GLY A 130 26.28 -16.54 -29.61
N CYS A 131 25.14 -16.04 -29.13
CA CYS A 131 24.25 -16.75 -28.20
C CYS A 131 23.16 -17.50 -28.98
N LYS A 132 22.87 -18.74 -28.61
CA LYS A 132 21.85 -19.56 -29.28
C LYS A 132 20.43 -19.12 -28.95
N ASP A 133 20.24 -18.55 -27.77
CA ASP A 133 18.98 -17.96 -27.34
C ASP A 133 19.17 -16.74 -26.41
N PHE A 134 18.09 -16.00 -26.19
CA PHE A 134 18.09 -14.80 -25.35
C PHE A 134 18.41 -15.09 -23.88
N VAL A 135 18.12 -16.31 -23.43
CA VAL A 135 18.39 -16.74 -22.06
C VAL A 135 19.91 -16.83 -21.86
N GLU A 136 20.62 -17.45 -22.80
CA GLU A 136 22.08 -17.53 -22.83
C GLU A 136 22.74 -16.14 -22.91
N ALA A 137 22.15 -15.20 -23.64
CA ALA A 137 22.63 -13.81 -23.75
C ALA A 137 22.44 -13.01 -22.44
N ILE A 138 21.33 -13.19 -21.72
CA ILE A 138 21.12 -12.56 -20.40
C ILE A 138 22.14 -13.07 -19.39
N TYR A 139 22.41 -14.38 -19.38
CA TYR A 139 23.35 -14.98 -18.42
C TYR A 139 24.82 -14.72 -18.76
N SER A 140 25.13 -14.46 -20.03
CA SER A 140 26.48 -14.13 -20.50
C SER A 140 26.78 -12.62 -20.43
N SER A 141 26.24 -11.90 -19.44
CA SER A 141 26.31 -10.43 -19.31
C SER A 141 27.71 -9.82 -19.50
N GLU A 142 28.80 -10.58 -19.35
CA GLU A 142 30.17 -10.17 -19.69
C GLU A 142 30.36 -9.83 -21.18
N LYS A 143 29.61 -10.45 -22.10
CA LYS A 143 29.79 -10.31 -23.54
C LYS A 143 29.02 -9.14 -24.15
N LEU A 144 27.98 -8.62 -23.48
CA LEU A 144 27.15 -7.54 -24.03
C LEU A 144 26.79 -6.49 -22.95
N PRO A 145 27.59 -5.42 -22.78
CA PRO A 145 27.29 -4.34 -21.83
C PRO A 145 25.91 -3.70 -22.03
N MET A 146 25.39 -3.75 -23.26
CA MET A 146 24.08 -3.23 -23.63
C MET A 146 22.91 -4.00 -23.01
N LEU A 147 23.11 -5.27 -22.63
CA LEU A 147 22.12 -6.13 -21.96
C LEU A 147 22.28 -6.20 -20.44
N SER A 148 23.24 -5.44 -19.87
CA SER A 148 23.44 -5.41 -18.43
C SER A 148 22.14 -5.04 -17.70
N ARG A 149 21.78 -5.84 -16.70
CA ARG A 149 20.57 -5.72 -15.86
C ARG A 149 19.25 -5.71 -16.64
N VAL A 150 19.21 -6.29 -17.85
CA VAL A 150 17.96 -6.60 -18.55
C VAL A 150 17.41 -7.93 -18.01
N ARG A 151 16.13 -7.94 -17.63
CA ARG A 151 15.43 -9.14 -17.14
C ARG A 151 14.06 -9.29 -17.78
N GLN A 152 13.62 -10.53 -17.94
CA GLN A 152 12.29 -10.83 -18.46
C GLN A 152 11.25 -10.81 -17.34
N CYS A 153 10.18 -10.04 -17.53
CA CYS A 153 9.00 -10.12 -16.69
C CYS A 153 8.04 -11.18 -17.26
N THR A 154 7.75 -12.23 -16.49
CA THR A 154 6.84 -13.31 -16.92
C THR A 154 5.39 -12.86 -17.03
N TRP A 155 4.98 -11.83 -16.29
CA TRP A 155 3.61 -11.31 -16.33
C TRP A 155 3.37 -10.41 -17.53
N CYS A 156 4.29 -9.49 -17.79
CA CYS A 156 4.23 -8.59 -18.95
C CYS A 156 4.70 -9.25 -20.26
N LYS A 157 5.38 -10.40 -20.17
CA LYS A 157 6.02 -11.08 -21.30
C LYS A 157 6.96 -10.15 -22.08
N ALA A 158 7.67 -9.30 -21.35
CA ALA A 158 8.53 -8.26 -21.90
C ALA A 158 9.89 -8.25 -21.18
N ASN A 159 10.93 -7.84 -21.91
CA ASN A 159 12.27 -7.65 -21.37
C ASN A 159 12.41 -6.21 -20.93
N ILE A 160 12.79 -6.02 -19.67
CA ILE A 160 12.81 -4.71 -19.02
C ILE A 160 14.26 -4.39 -18.63
N ARG A 161 14.76 -3.25 -19.07
CA ARG A 161 16.07 -2.73 -18.67
C ARG A 161 16.02 -2.22 -17.24
N GLY A 162 17.02 -2.58 -16.44
CA GLY A 162 17.09 -2.21 -15.03
C GLY A 162 15.87 -2.68 -14.24
N TYR A 163 15.36 -3.87 -14.57
CA TYR A 163 14.16 -4.46 -13.98
C TYR A 163 14.26 -4.53 -12.45
N ASP A 164 13.31 -3.92 -11.76
CA ASP A 164 13.20 -3.98 -10.30
C ASP A 164 12.16 -5.00 -9.86
N HIS A 165 10.93 -4.84 -10.33
CA HIS A 165 9.84 -5.79 -10.09
C HIS A 165 8.67 -5.50 -11.04
N HIS A 166 7.73 -6.43 -11.14
CA HIS A 166 6.39 -6.11 -11.62
C HIS A 166 5.55 -5.57 -10.46
N CYS A 167 4.98 -4.38 -10.59
CA CYS A 167 4.17 -3.77 -9.54
C CYS A 167 2.68 -3.94 -9.84
N PRO A 168 1.94 -4.81 -9.13
CA PRO A 168 0.51 -4.97 -9.35
C PRO A 168 -0.27 -3.67 -9.11
N ALA A 169 0.15 -2.86 -8.13
CA ALA A 169 -0.51 -1.61 -7.77
C ALA A 169 -0.54 -0.60 -8.93
N PHE A 170 0.50 -0.60 -9.77
CA PHE A 170 0.58 0.24 -10.98
C PHE A 170 0.35 -0.55 -12.27
N GLY A 171 0.10 -1.85 -12.21
CA GLY A 171 -0.20 -2.67 -13.39
C GLY A 171 0.92 -2.71 -14.43
N THR A 172 2.15 -2.36 -14.04
CA THR A 172 3.30 -2.22 -14.94
C THR A 172 4.58 -2.66 -14.24
N CYS A 173 5.64 -2.89 -15.02
CA CYS A 173 6.97 -3.11 -14.48
C CYS A 173 7.56 -1.81 -13.93
N ILE A 174 8.34 -1.93 -12.87
CA ILE A 174 9.26 -0.88 -12.42
C ILE A 174 10.62 -1.24 -12.97
N GLY A 175 11.15 -0.37 -13.83
CA GLY A 175 12.42 -0.54 -14.52
C GLY A 175 13.15 0.79 -14.61
N GLN A 176 14.21 0.82 -15.41
CA GLN A 176 15.15 1.94 -15.48
C GLN A 176 14.45 3.29 -15.74
N LYS A 177 13.53 3.34 -16.72
CA LYS A 177 12.90 4.60 -17.17
C LYS A 177 11.85 5.18 -16.22
N ASN A 178 11.24 4.35 -15.36
CA ASN A 178 10.14 4.78 -14.48
C ASN A 178 10.43 4.63 -12.98
N HIS A 179 11.59 4.08 -12.58
CA HIS A 179 11.96 3.88 -11.17
C HIS A 179 11.88 5.18 -10.35
N ARG A 180 12.32 6.31 -10.92
CA ARG A 180 12.28 7.60 -10.23
C ARG A 180 10.86 8.09 -9.99
N LEU A 181 9.97 7.93 -10.97
CA LEU A 181 8.56 8.25 -10.84
C LEU A 181 7.89 7.35 -9.80
N PHE A 182 8.24 6.06 -9.78
CA PHE A 182 7.79 5.12 -8.76
C PHE A 182 8.17 5.58 -7.35
N MET A 183 9.43 6.00 -7.13
CA MET A 183 9.86 6.52 -5.83
C MET A 183 9.12 7.80 -5.45
N ALA A 184 8.97 8.74 -6.39
CA ALA A 184 8.23 9.98 -6.15
C ALA A 184 6.76 9.71 -5.79
N LEU A 185 6.12 8.77 -6.48
CA LEU A 185 4.76 8.33 -6.17
C LEU A 185 4.68 7.66 -4.81
N LEU A 186 5.56 6.71 -4.50
CA LEU A 186 5.56 6.02 -3.20
C LEU A 186 5.72 7.01 -2.04
N THR A 187 6.65 7.95 -2.15
CA THR A 187 6.79 9.04 -1.17
C THR A 187 5.55 9.94 -1.14
N GLY A 188 5.00 10.29 -2.31
CA GLY A 188 3.78 11.10 -2.41
C GLY A 188 2.57 10.45 -1.74
N PHE A 189 2.38 9.13 -1.88
CA PHE A 189 1.31 8.39 -1.21
C PHE A 189 1.47 8.44 0.31
N VAL A 190 2.68 8.16 0.82
CA VAL A 190 2.97 8.25 2.26
C VAL A 190 2.67 9.65 2.79
N VAL A 191 3.07 10.70 2.07
CA VAL A 191 2.82 12.09 2.47
C VAL A 191 1.32 12.41 2.46
N ALA A 192 0.62 12.14 1.36
CA ALA A 192 -0.80 12.46 1.21
C ALA A 192 -1.68 11.71 2.23
N GLU A 193 -1.41 10.43 2.46
CA GLU A 193 -2.12 9.63 3.46
C GLU A 193 -1.82 10.09 4.89
N SER A 194 -0.59 10.55 5.16
CA SER A 194 -0.23 11.14 6.45
C SER A 194 -0.94 12.48 6.67
N THR A 195 -0.99 13.34 5.64
CA THR A 195 -1.71 14.62 5.65
C THR A 195 -3.21 14.38 5.87
N TYR A 196 -3.80 13.41 5.17
CA TYR A 196 -5.18 12.98 5.37
C TYR A 196 -5.43 12.50 6.81
N THR A 197 -4.58 11.60 7.32
CA THR A 197 -4.70 11.04 8.67
C THR A 197 -4.62 12.12 9.74
N MET A 198 -3.76 13.12 9.56
CA MET A 198 -3.69 14.28 10.46
C MET A 198 -5.02 15.06 10.47
N CYS A 199 -5.57 15.35 9.29
CA CYS A 199 -6.81 16.10 9.15
C CYS A 199 -8.01 15.34 9.74
N SER A 200 -8.11 14.04 9.42
CA SER A 200 -9.19 13.19 9.90
C SER A 200 -9.12 12.98 11.41
N THR A 201 -7.92 12.85 11.99
CA THR A 201 -7.74 12.75 13.45
C THR A 201 -8.14 14.05 14.16
N LYS A 202 -7.85 15.22 13.58
CA LYS A 202 -8.33 16.51 14.11
C LYS A 202 -9.85 16.60 14.07
N TYR A 203 -10.46 16.20 12.95
CA TYR A 203 -11.91 16.14 12.80
C TYR A 203 -12.55 15.22 13.85
N ILE A 204 -12.06 13.98 13.98
CA ILE A 204 -12.57 13.00 14.95
C ILE A 204 -12.43 13.51 16.38
N THR A 205 -11.25 14.04 16.75
CA THR A 205 -11.00 14.57 18.10
C THR A 205 -11.98 15.68 18.44
N ARG A 206 -12.26 16.59 17.51
CA ARG A 206 -13.26 17.65 17.70
C ARG A 206 -14.65 17.09 17.90
N CYS A 207 -15.10 16.16 17.06
CA CYS A 207 -16.43 15.55 17.19
C CYS A 207 -16.63 14.91 18.57
N ILE A 208 -15.57 14.31 19.12
CA ILE A 208 -15.55 13.74 20.47
C ILE A 208 -15.59 14.85 21.53
N SER A 209 -14.68 15.84 21.45
CA SER A 209 -14.56 16.91 22.44
C SER A 209 -15.78 17.83 22.53
N SER A 210 -16.42 18.14 21.41
CA SER A 210 -17.59 19.01 21.37
C SER A 210 -18.89 18.30 21.80
N GLY A 211 -18.85 17.00 22.13
CA GLY A 211 -20.05 16.20 22.41
C GLY A 211 -20.99 16.06 21.20
N THR A 212 -20.53 16.50 20.01
CA THR A 212 -21.29 16.56 18.75
C THR A 212 -21.46 15.18 18.11
N ILE A 213 -20.99 14.10 18.75
CA ILE A 213 -21.30 12.72 18.34
C ILE A 213 -22.81 12.52 18.11
N ARG A 214 -23.67 13.24 18.85
CA ARG A 214 -25.14 13.21 18.67
C ARG A 214 -25.68 14.12 17.56
N SER A 215 -24.92 15.12 17.13
CA SER A 215 -25.35 16.14 16.17
C SER A 215 -24.71 16.00 14.79
N GLU A 216 -23.56 15.34 14.67
CA GLU A 216 -22.97 14.96 13.39
C GLU A 216 -23.72 13.78 12.77
N ASN A 217 -23.74 13.71 11.44
CA ASN A 217 -24.32 12.56 10.76
C ASN A 217 -23.48 11.31 11.11
N PRO A 218 -24.06 10.28 11.74
CA PRO A 218 -23.31 9.09 12.17
C PRO A 218 -22.63 8.39 10.99
N VAL A 219 -23.18 8.50 9.78
CA VAL A 219 -22.57 7.95 8.56
C VAL A 219 -21.25 8.68 8.23
N SER A 220 -21.22 10.01 8.33
CA SER A 220 -20.03 10.83 8.06
C SER A 220 -18.91 10.57 9.07
N LEU A 221 -19.22 10.41 10.35
CA LEU A 221 -18.22 10.07 11.35
C LEU A 221 -17.66 8.65 11.12
N ASN A 222 -18.54 7.68 10.83
CA ASN A 222 -18.13 6.29 10.58
C ASN A 222 -17.25 6.14 9.34
N ILE A 223 -17.54 6.87 8.25
CA ILE A 223 -16.70 6.84 7.05
C ILE A 223 -15.33 7.47 7.31
N VAL A 224 -15.26 8.58 8.07
CA VAL A 224 -13.98 9.21 8.44
C VAL A 224 -13.16 8.28 9.34
N ILE A 225 -13.76 7.64 10.34
CA ILE A 225 -13.06 6.66 11.20
C ILE A 225 -12.54 5.49 10.36
N SER A 226 -13.39 4.91 9.50
CA SER A 226 -13.02 3.75 8.68
C SER A 226 -11.88 4.06 7.72
N THR A 227 -11.95 5.20 7.03
CA THR A 227 -10.88 5.65 6.11
C THR A 227 -9.62 6.07 6.86
N THR A 228 -9.72 6.62 8.07
CA THR A 228 -8.54 6.92 8.91
C THR A 228 -7.81 5.65 9.32
N LEU A 229 -8.53 4.62 9.79
CA LEU A 229 -7.92 3.33 10.14
C LEU A 229 -7.26 2.67 8.93
N PHE A 230 -7.93 2.72 7.78
CA PHE A 230 -7.36 2.21 6.53
C PHE A 230 -6.09 2.97 6.13
N SER A 231 -6.12 4.30 6.18
CA SER A 231 -4.97 5.16 5.85
C SER A 231 -3.78 4.92 6.79
N ILE A 232 -4.01 4.73 8.10
CA ILE A 232 -2.95 4.40 9.05
C ILE A 232 -2.29 3.07 8.69
N LEU A 233 -3.10 2.04 8.42
CA LEU A 233 -2.58 0.73 8.01
C LEU A 233 -1.78 0.85 6.71
N GLN A 234 -2.24 1.68 5.77
CA GLN A 234 -1.54 1.94 4.52
C GLN A 234 -0.18 2.61 4.73
N VAL A 235 -0.12 3.70 5.48
CA VAL A 235 1.13 4.42 5.77
C VAL A 235 2.15 3.50 6.45
N LEU A 236 1.73 2.67 7.40
CA LEU A 236 2.63 1.77 8.13
C LEU A 236 3.37 0.79 7.19
N TRP A 237 2.66 0.12 6.28
CA TRP A 237 3.32 -0.80 5.35
C TRP A 237 4.11 -0.05 4.27
N GLN A 238 3.61 1.10 3.80
CA GLN A 238 4.28 1.90 2.77
C GLN A 238 5.61 2.47 3.27
N ILE A 239 5.72 2.86 4.53
CA ILE A 239 6.98 3.32 5.12
C ILE A 239 8.02 2.18 5.10
N VAL A 240 7.64 0.96 5.46
CA VAL A 240 8.55 -0.21 5.38
C VAL A 240 8.99 -0.45 3.94
N PHE A 241 8.06 -0.37 3.01
CA PHE A 241 8.34 -0.54 1.59
C PHE A 241 9.23 0.57 1.02
N LEU A 242 9.02 1.82 1.44
CA LEU A 242 9.85 2.96 1.08
C LEU A 242 11.27 2.81 1.64
N MET A 243 11.42 2.40 2.90
CA MET A 243 12.73 2.12 3.50
C MET A 243 13.48 1.03 2.73
N TRP A 244 12.78 -0.03 2.30
CA TRP A 244 13.34 -1.07 1.44
C TRP A 244 13.90 -0.50 0.13
N HIS A 245 13.13 0.30 -0.59
CA HIS A 245 13.60 0.88 -1.84
C HIS A 245 14.71 1.92 -1.66
N ILE A 246 14.69 2.69 -0.56
CA ILE A 246 15.81 3.57 -0.20
C ILE A 246 17.08 2.75 0.02
N TYR A 247 17.00 1.63 0.73
CA TYR A 247 18.11 0.69 0.89
C TYR A 247 18.62 0.20 -0.47
N CYS A 248 17.74 -0.28 -1.34
CA CYS A 248 18.08 -0.70 -2.70
C CYS A 248 18.83 0.39 -3.50
N ILE A 249 18.37 1.65 -3.42
CA ILE A 249 19.05 2.79 -4.06
C ILE A 249 20.42 3.04 -3.44
N CYS A 250 20.53 3.04 -2.11
CA CYS A 250 21.78 3.27 -1.40
C CYS A 250 22.86 2.24 -1.74
N PHE A 251 22.48 0.98 -2.04
CA PHE A 251 23.40 -0.09 -2.40
C PHE A 251 23.40 -0.41 -3.91
N ASN A 252 22.76 0.40 -4.76
CA ASN A 252 22.64 0.18 -6.21
C ASN A 252 22.18 -1.23 -6.61
N ILE A 253 21.25 -1.79 -5.85
CA ILE A 253 20.71 -3.12 -6.09
C ILE A 253 19.21 -3.04 -6.35
N LYS A 254 18.72 -3.82 -7.30
CA LYS A 254 17.29 -3.93 -7.57
C LYS A 254 16.64 -4.97 -6.66
N THR A 255 15.34 -4.84 -6.43
CA THR A 255 14.57 -5.81 -5.63
C THR A 255 14.69 -7.22 -6.21
N ASP A 256 14.52 -7.37 -7.53
CA ASP A 256 14.71 -8.65 -8.22
C ASP A 256 16.12 -9.22 -8.04
N GLU A 257 17.16 -8.38 -8.15
CA GLU A 257 18.56 -8.81 -7.99
C GLU A 257 18.84 -9.30 -6.58
N TRP A 258 18.33 -8.60 -5.56
CA TRP A 258 18.48 -9.04 -4.17
C TRP A 258 17.77 -10.36 -3.90
N ILE A 259 16.55 -10.54 -4.41
CA ILE A 259 15.77 -11.76 -4.18
C ILE A 259 16.36 -12.94 -4.94
N ASN A 260 16.81 -12.70 -6.18
CA ASN A 260 17.23 -13.73 -7.12
C ASN A 260 18.75 -13.80 -7.33
N TRP A 261 19.57 -13.24 -6.44
CA TRP A 261 21.04 -13.16 -6.61
C TRP A 261 21.70 -14.51 -6.90
N LYS A 262 21.20 -15.61 -6.32
CA LYS A 262 21.69 -16.99 -6.59
C LYS A 262 21.47 -17.46 -8.04
N LYS A 263 20.60 -16.79 -8.80
CA LYS A 263 20.39 -17.05 -10.22
C LYS A 263 21.33 -16.23 -11.12
N TYR A 264 21.93 -15.18 -10.58
CA TYR A 264 22.70 -14.20 -11.34
C TYR A 264 24.21 -14.38 -11.07
N PRO A 265 24.99 -14.94 -12.02
CA PRO A 265 26.41 -15.21 -11.82
C PRO A 265 27.22 -13.98 -11.41
N GLU A 266 26.83 -12.79 -11.87
CA GLU A 266 27.49 -11.53 -11.54
C GLU A 266 27.39 -11.14 -10.05
N PHE A 267 26.44 -11.73 -9.30
CA PHE A 267 26.30 -11.53 -7.86
C PHE A 267 26.97 -12.65 -7.03
N GLN A 268 27.72 -13.54 -7.67
CA GLN A 268 28.30 -14.73 -7.04
C GLN A 268 29.82 -14.67 -7.07
N MET A 269 30.43 -14.70 -5.90
CA MET A 269 31.88 -14.90 -5.77
C MET A 269 32.15 -16.39 -5.54
N LYS A 270 32.82 -17.02 -6.50
CA LYS A 270 33.32 -18.40 -6.36
C LYS A 270 34.66 -18.37 -5.64
N GLU A 271 34.71 -18.86 -4.41
CA GLU A 271 35.98 -19.19 -3.77
C GLU A 271 36.60 -20.43 -4.46
N GLN A 272 37.94 -20.51 -4.48
CA GLN A 272 38.72 -21.60 -5.10
C GLN A 272 38.24 -22.99 -4.65
N PRO A 273 38.48 -24.06 -5.45
CA PRO A 273 37.82 -25.35 -5.28
C PRO A 273 38.34 -26.07 -4.03
N ARG A 274 37.73 -25.81 -2.88
CA ARG A 274 37.66 -26.72 -1.75
C ARG A 274 36.22 -27.17 -1.61
N SER A 275 36.06 -28.47 -1.45
CA SER A 275 34.93 -29.34 -1.81
C SER A 275 33.56 -29.07 -1.16
N ASP A 276 33.29 -27.86 -0.66
CA ASP A 276 31.99 -27.44 -0.15
C ASP A 276 31.86 -25.90 -0.10
N SER A 277 32.36 -25.20 -1.12
CA SER A 277 32.46 -23.74 -1.11
C SER A 277 31.06 -23.10 -1.16
N GLU A 278 30.59 -22.52 -0.05
CA GLU A 278 29.38 -21.71 -0.03
C GLU A 278 29.52 -20.54 -1.01
N VAL A 279 28.55 -20.39 -1.91
CA VAL A 279 28.52 -19.25 -2.84
C VAL A 279 28.26 -17.98 -2.03
N LYS A 280 29.20 -17.04 -2.07
CA LYS A 280 29.09 -15.76 -1.35
C LYS A 280 28.48 -14.68 -2.24
N PHE A 281 27.57 -13.89 -1.65
CA PHE A 281 26.98 -12.73 -2.31
C PHE A 281 28.01 -11.61 -2.49
N VAL A 282 28.09 -11.05 -3.70
CA VAL A 282 28.85 -9.84 -4.04
C VAL A 282 27.95 -8.93 -4.85
N ASN A 283 28.00 -7.62 -4.61
CA ASN A 283 27.28 -6.63 -5.39
C ASN A 283 28.26 -5.85 -6.29
N PRO A 284 28.35 -6.16 -7.59
CA PRO A 284 29.29 -5.49 -8.50
C PRO A 284 28.88 -4.06 -8.85
N TYR A 285 27.66 -3.64 -8.53
CA TYR A 285 27.12 -2.32 -8.88
C TYR A 285 27.27 -1.29 -7.75
N ASP A 286 27.64 -1.71 -6.54
CA ASP A 286 27.82 -0.82 -5.40
C ASP A 286 29.10 0.00 -5.54
N LYS A 287 28.96 1.33 -5.70
CA LYS A 287 30.04 2.31 -5.80
C LYS A 287 30.15 3.17 -4.54
N GLY A 288 29.50 2.76 -3.45
CA GLY A 288 29.31 3.54 -2.24
C GLY A 288 28.06 4.43 -2.29
N MET A 289 27.43 4.60 -1.12
CA MET A 289 26.09 5.20 -0.96
C MET A 289 25.87 6.51 -1.72
N LEU A 290 26.78 7.48 -1.59
CA LEU A 290 26.64 8.79 -2.25
C LEU A 290 26.73 8.69 -3.78
N CYS A 291 27.63 7.85 -4.29
CA CYS A 291 27.78 7.61 -5.72
C CYS A 291 26.53 6.93 -6.30
N ASN A 292 25.98 5.95 -5.58
CA ASN A 292 24.78 5.21 -5.97
C ASN A 292 23.55 6.12 -6.01
N ILE A 293 23.34 6.95 -4.98
CA ILE A 293 22.25 7.93 -4.95
C ILE A 293 22.40 8.93 -6.10
N ARG A 294 23.62 9.44 -6.34
CA ARG A 294 23.88 10.37 -7.44
C ARG A 294 23.59 9.74 -8.80
N GLU A 295 23.96 8.47 -8.99
CA GLU A 295 23.66 7.71 -10.21
C GLU A 295 22.15 7.57 -10.41
N PHE A 296 21.40 7.23 -9.36
CA PHE A 296 19.94 7.12 -9.41
C PHE A 296 19.24 8.44 -9.75
N LEU A 297 19.75 9.57 -9.26
CA LEU A 297 19.15 10.89 -9.48
C LEU A 297 19.51 11.53 -10.83
N LYS A 298 20.48 10.99 -11.58
CA LYS A 298 20.82 11.50 -12.90
C LYS A 298 19.64 11.28 -13.86
N PRO A 299 19.17 12.32 -14.58
CA PRO A 299 18.22 12.13 -15.67
C PRO A 299 18.88 11.35 -16.80
N GLU A 300 18.09 10.50 -17.43
CA GLU A 300 18.47 9.73 -18.62
C GLU A 300 18.10 10.49 -19.89
#